data_AF-E9ACW2-F1
#
_entry.id   AF-E9ACW2-F1
#
_cell.length_a   1.000
_cell.length_b   1.000
_cell.length_c   1.000
_cell.angle_alpha   90.00
_cell.angle_beta   90.00
_cell.angle_gamma   90.00
#
_symmetry.space_group_name_H-M   'P 1'
#
loop_
_entity.id
_entity.type
_entity.pdbx_description
1 polymer ?
#
loop_
_entity_poly.entity_id
_entity_poly.type
_entity_poly.pdbx_seq_one_letter_code
_entity_poly.pdbx_strand_id
1 'polypeptide(L)'
;MKTCKTGIQKVRDVSEATVLVLDWFERRNKPATPQSLADALGSRVAKSLLQKILEQLHAEEKLHVKDMKKIRFYYRRVLPLSDADGATTTKQHSEPEDDPAATTGERGNAVNVPEVCGGAETCAESPADAHAALLHAVAISAVQLSERSLRLTRWRGWPSSTERADKYADLAREVCELRNSLERLQSRHAGESAEAHGGGSWTSRVRRAVCRYRRARRHWVQRKDWAMCLLEATAGDAHTPLQAAALLGCTTDAEAGVSFEDTAVALPAPLMRELNLSQR
;
A
#
# COMPACT_ATOMS: atom_id res chain seq x y z
N MET A 1 23.28 24.17 -32.16
CA MET A 1 22.77 22.78 -32.29
C MET A 1 23.20 22.23 -33.65
N LYS A 2 23.75 21.02 -33.76
CA LYS A 2 24.04 20.37 -35.05
C LYS A 2 22.87 19.46 -35.41
N THR A 3 22.23 19.69 -36.56
CA THR A 3 21.16 18.81 -37.06
C THR A 3 21.75 17.55 -37.68
N CYS A 4 21.43 16.39 -37.12
CA CYS A 4 21.87 15.10 -37.64
C CYS A 4 21.18 14.78 -38.96
N LYS A 5 21.79 15.21 -40.08
CA LYS A 5 21.37 14.83 -41.43
C LYS A 5 21.66 13.34 -41.64
N THR A 6 20.70 12.48 -41.28
CA THR A 6 20.69 11.07 -41.66
C THR A 6 20.55 10.97 -43.18
N GLY A 7 21.69 10.86 -43.87
CA GLY A 7 21.75 10.71 -45.32
C GLY A 7 21.18 9.36 -45.74
N ILE A 8 19.86 9.31 -45.95
CA ILE A 8 19.17 8.12 -46.46
C ILE A 8 19.75 7.82 -47.85
N GLN A 9 20.49 6.71 -47.96
CA GLN A 9 21.00 6.23 -49.23
C GLN A 9 19.81 5.93 -50.15
N LYS A 10 19.85 6.52 -51.34
CA LYS A 10 18.80 6.33 -52.35
C LYS A 10 19.14 5.10 -53.17
N VAL A 11 18.31 4.07 -53.05
CA VAL A 11 18.36 2.87 -53.88
C VAL A 11 18.13 3.30 -55.33
N ARG A 12 19.10 2.97 -56.20
CA ARG A 12 19.06 3.27 -57.64
C ARG A 12 18.69 2.05 -58.47
N ASP A 13 18.96 0.85 -57.94
CA ASP A 13 18.82 -0.39 -58.68
C ASP A 13 17.38 -0.89 -58.69
N VAL A 14 16.88 -1.18 -59.89
CA VAL A 14 15.46 -1.50 -60.13
C VAL A 14 15.05 -2.78 -59.42
N SER A 15 15.94 -3.78 -59.39
CA SER A 15 15.71 -5.08 -58.73
C SER A 15 15.58 -4.94 -57.22
N GLU A 16 16.53 -4.28 -56.55
CA GLU A 16 16.48 -4.02 -55.10
C GLU A 16 15.22 -3.21 -54.72
N ALA A 17 14.94 -2.14 -55.47
CA ALA A 17 13.73 -1.34 -55.27
C ALA A 17 12.44 -2.16 -55.47
N THR A 18 12.41 -3.11 -56.40
CA THR A 18 11.25 -3.98 -56.65
C THR A 18 11.05 -4.97 -55.49
N VAL A 19 12.12 -5.57 -54.97
CA VAL A 19 12.06 -6.43 -53.78
C VAL A 19 11.57 -5.64 -52.56
N LEU A 20 12.06 -4.42 -52.34
CA LEU A 20 11.62 -3.54 -51.24
C LEU A 20 10.14 -3.13 -51.35
N VAL A 21 9.64 -2.90 -52.57
CA VAL A 21 8.22 -2.60 -52.82
C VAL A 21 7.35 -3.83 -52.53
N LEU A 22 7.75 -5.01 -52.98
CA LEU A 22 7.02 -6.26 -52.71
C LEU A 22 7.02 -6.57 -51.21
N ASP A 23 8.18 -6.60 -50.56
CA ASP A 23 8.34 -6.83 -49.11
C ASP A 23 7.47 -5.89 -48.25
N TRP A 24 7.37 -4.62 -48.64
CA TRP A 24 6.46 -3.67 -47.99
C TRP A 24 4.99 -4.09 -48.13
N PHE A 25 4.55 -4.49 -49.32
CA PHE A 25 3.19 -4.99 -49.54
C PHE A 25 2.95 -6.33 -48.81
N GLU A 26 3.95 -7.21 -48.70
CA GLU A 26 3.83 -8.46 -47.93
C GLU A 26 3.62 -8.17 -46.43
N ARG A 27 4.46 -7.32 -45.83
CA ARG A 27 4.43 -7.03 -44.38
C ARG A 27 3.32 -6.09 -43.94
N ARG A 28 2.77 -5.26 -44.85
CA ARG A 28 1.75 -4.25 -44.50
C ARG A 28 0.37 -4.53 -45.06
N ASN A 29 0.27 -5.28 -46.16
CA ASN A 29 -0.97 -5.67 -46.84
C ASN A 29 -2.05 -4.57 -46.89
N LYS A 30 -1.64 -3.35 -47.28
CA LYS A 30 -2.51 -2.16 -47.38
C LYS A 30 -2.43 -1.56 -48.78
N PRO A 31 -3.55 -1.02 -49.33
CA PRO A 31 -3.53 -0.30 -50.58
C PRO A 31 -2.68 0.97 -50.46
N ALA A 32 -1.84 1.23 -51.46
CA ALA A 32 -0.93 2.37 -51.46
C ALA A 32 -1.03 3.16 -52.77
N THR A 33 -0.84 4.47 -52.67
CA THR A 33 -0.54 5.34 -53.81
C THR A 33 0.98 5.41 -54.02
N PRO A 34 1.48 5.79 -55.21
CA PRO A 34 2.92 5.99 -55.43
C PRO A 34 3.54 7.03 -54.49
N GLN A 35 2.75 7.99 -53.98
CA GLN A 35 3.20 8.96 -52.98
C GLN A 35 3.32 8.32 -51.61
N SER A 36 2.23 7.74 -51.08
CA SER A 36 2.23 7.12 -49.75
C SER A 36 3.22 5.96 -49.62
N LEU A 37 3.52 5.26 -50.72
CA LEU A 37 4.57 4.24 -50.75
C LEU A 37 5.98 4.86 -50.69
N ALA A 38 6.24 5.96 -51.41
CA ALA A 38 7.51 6.69 -51.33
C ALA A 38 7.75 7.22 -49.90
N ASP A 39 6.71 7.73 -49.25
CA ASP A 39 6.77 8.23 -47.87
C ASP A 39 6.97 7.08 -46.87
N ALA A 40 6.25 5.97 -47.02
CA ALA A 40 6.37 4.79 -46.15
C ALA A 40 7.69 4.01 -46.32
N LEU A 41 8.35 4.12 -47.48
CA LEU A 41 9.72 3.67 -47.73
C LEU A 41 10.78 4.71 -47.33
N GLY A 42 10.38 5.82 -46.68
CA GLY A 42 11.30 6.85 -46.18
C GLY A 42 12.07 7.58 -47.27
N SER A 43 11.47 7.76 -48.46
CA SER A 43 12.11 8.34 -49.66
C SER A 43 13.39 7.63 -50.14
N ARG A 44 13.59 6.36 -49.76
CA ARG A 44 14.72 5.52 -50.23
C ARG A 44 14.70 5.28 -51.74
N VAL A 45 13.52 5.20 -52.34
CA VAL A 45 13.36 4.97 -53.79
C VAL A 45 12.76 6.23 -54.42
N ALA A 46 13.26 6.64 -55.59
CA ALA A 46 12.75 7.81 -56.29
C ALA A 46 11.29 7.61 -56.76
N LYS A 47 10.43 8.62 -56.65
CA LYS A 47 9.00 8.54 -57.00
C LYS A 47 8.75 8.08 -58.46
N SER A 48 9.58 8.51 -59.40
CA SER A 48 9.53 8.07 -60.81
C SER A 48 9.99 6.62 -61.02
N LEU A 49 10.91 6.12 -60.19
CA LEU A 49 11.32 4.72 -60.19
C LEU A 49 10.24 3.83 -59.55
N LEU A 50 9.66 4.27 -58.42
CA LEU A 50 8.50 3.61 -57.80
C LEU A 50 7.31 3.51 -58.75
N GLN A 51 7.00 4.59 -59.49
CA GLN A 51 5.89 4.54 -60.45
C GLN A 51 6.14 3.50 -61.55
N LYS A 52 7.34 3.46 -62.15
CA LYS A 52 7.70 2.42 -63.13
C LYS A 52 7.63 1.02 -62.55
N ILE A 53 8.11 0.81 -61.33
CA ILE A 53 8.07 -0.50 -60.65
C ILE A 53 6.63 -0.92 -60.35
N LEU A 54 5.76 0.00 -59.93
CA LEU A 54 4.34 -0.28 -59.69
C LEU A 54 3.58 -0.60 -60.99
N GLU A 55 3.90 0.11 -62.09
CA GLU A 55 3.33 -0.15 -63.42
C GLU A 55 3.83 -1.49 -63.99
N GLN A 56 5.11 -1.84 -63.78
CA GLN A 56 5.68 -3.14 -64.13
C GLN A 56 5.08 -4.28 -63.29
N LEU A 57 5.01 -4.14 -61.96
CA LEU A 57 4.40 -5.14 -61.07
C LEU A 57 2.89 -5.31 -61.31
N HIS A 58 2.23 -4.32 -61.91
CA HIS A 58 0.86 -4.46 -62.40
C HIS A 58 0.79 -5.25 -63.72
N ALA A 59 1.71 -4.98 -64.67
CA ALA A 59 1.82 -5.75 -65.91
C ALA A 59 2.26 -7.22 -65.68
N GLU A 60 2.98 -7.49 -64.60
CA GLU A 60 3.32 -8.84 -64.11
C GLU A 60 2.20 -9.48 -63.25
N GLU A 61 1.00 -8.89 -63.19
CA GLU A 61 -0.19 -9.25 -62.39
C GLU A 61 0.01 -9.38 -60.85
N LYS A 62 1.22 -9.15 -60.34
CA LYS A 62 1.56 -9.21 -58.90
C LYS A 62 0.83 -8.15 -58.07
N LEU A 63 0.49 -7.01 -58.68
CA LEU A 63 -0.33 -5.94 -58.08
C LEU A 63 -1.57 -5.66 -58.93
N HIS A 64 -2.71 -5.50 -58.26
CA HIS A 64 -3.90 -4.93 -58.86
C HIS A 64 -3.94 -3.41 -58.71
N VAL A 65 -4.58 -2.77 -59.68
CA VAL A 65 -4.82 -1.34 -59.75
C VAL A 65 -6.30 -1.07 -59.59
N LYS A 66 -6.66 -0.10 -58.74
CA LYS A 66 -8.00 0.47 -58.66
C LYS A 66 -7.90 1.99 -58.75
N ASP A 67 -8.35 2.54 -59.87
CA ASP A 67 -8.45 3.98 -60.06
C ASP A 67 -9.73 4.50 -59.39
N MET A 68 -9.58 5.46 -58.46
CA MET A 68 -10.69 6.12 -57.78
C MET A 68 -10.64 7.62 -58.03
N LYS A 69 -11.61 8.12 -58.81
CA LYS A 69 -11.71 9.51 -59.29
C LYS A 69 -10.50 9.97 -60.12
N LYS A 70 -9.42 10.39 -59.44
CA LYS A 70 -8.15 10.87 -60.03
C LYS A 70 -6.92 10.27 -59.34
N ILE A 71 -7.10 9.28 -58.47
CA ILE A 71 -6.03 8.68 -57.67
C ILE A 71 -5.96 7.19 -57.95
N ARG A 72 -4.76 6.72 -58.33
CA ARG A 72 -4.45 5.32 -58.58
C ARG A 72 -3.97 4.63 -57.31
N PHE A 73 -4.69 3.59 -56.88
CA PHE A 73 -4.30 2.73 -55.77
C PHE A 73 -3.75 1.40 -56.29
N TYR A 74 -2.59 1.01 -55.76
CA TYR A 74 -1.96 -0.29 -55.99
C TYR A 74 -2.10 -1.14 -54.73
N TYR A 75 -2.44 -2.42 -54.90
CA TYR A 75 -2.56 -3.38 -53.80
C TYR A 75 -2.21 -4.79 -54.30
N ARG A 76 -1.67 -5.63 -53.40
CA ARG A 76 -1.43 -7.04 -53.71
C ARG A 76 -2.76 -7.76 -53.94
N ARG A 77 -2.79 -8.68 -54.90
CA ARG A 77 -3.87 -9.67 -54.98
C ARG A 77 -3.74 -10.65 -53.83
N VAL A 78 -4.39 -10.35 -52.71
CA VAL A 78 -4.87 -11.39 -51.81
C VAL A 78 -5.96 -12.11 -52.60
N LEU A 79 -5.70 -13.33 -53.09
CA LEU A 79 -6.80 -14.24 -53.35
C LEU A 79 -7.57 -14.37 -52.03
N PRO A 80 -8.91 -14.35 -52.01
CA PRO A 80 -9.58 -14.93 -50.87
C PRO A 80 -9.02 -16.34 -50.69
N LEU A 81 -8.63 -16.70 -49.46
CA LEU A 81 -8.54 -18.14 -49.18
C LEU A 81 -9.92 -18.68 -49.53
N SER A 82 -9.95 -19.72 -50.36
CA SER A 82 -11.23 -20.34 -50.68
C SER A 82 -11.78 -20.90 -49.38
N ASP A 83 -12.87 -20.33 -48.88
CA ASP A 83 -13.70 -20.95 -47.87
C ASP A 83 -14.21 -22.25 -48.50
N ALA A 84 -13.49 -23.35 -48.22
CA ALA A 84 -13.87 -24.67 -48.67
C ALA A 84 -15.13 -25.08 -47.90
N ASP A 85 -16.12 -25.56 -48.64
CA ASP A 85 -17.38 -26.15 -48.13
C ASP A 85 -18.25 -25.21 -47.26
N GLY A 86 -18.94 -24.29 -47.95
CA GLY A 86 -19.96 -23.40 -47.34
C GLY A 86 -21.18 -23.11 -48.21
N ALA A 87 -21.47 -23.94 -49.22
CA ALA A 87 -22.48 -23.65 -50.24
C ALA A 87 -23.87 -24.27 -49.98
N THR A 88 -24.78 -23.55 -49.29
CA THR A 88 -26.24 -23.66 -49.54
C THR A 88 -27.11 -22.51 -48.98
N THR A 89 -27.96 -21.96 -49.86
CA THR A 89 -29.32 -21.42 -49.61
C THR A 89 -29.63 -20.43 -48.46
N THR A 90 -29.63 -19.15 -48.79
CA THR A 90 -30.83 -18.27 -48.85
C THR A 90 -32.02 -18.49 -47.88
N LYS A 91 -32.18 -17.58 -46.89
CA LYS A 91 -33.41 -16.89 -46.40
C LYS A 91 -32.98 -15.95 -45.24
N GLN A 92 -33.20 -14.63 -45.24
CA GLN A 92 -34.45 -13.84 -45.14
C GLN A 92 -35.34 -14.15 -43.92
N HIS A 93 -35.43 -13.19 -42.98
CA HIS A 93 -36.53 -12.86 -42.04
C HIS A 93 -37.11 -13.98 -41.12
N SER A 94 -37.37 -13.80 -39.82
CA SER A 94 -37.39 -12.60 -38.94
C SER A 94 -37.18 -12.97 -37.45
N GLU A 95 -36.92 -11.96 -36.60
CA GLU A 95 -37.29 -11.90 -35.18
C GLU A 95 -38.74 -11.34 -35.01
N PRO A 96 -39.37 -11.29 -33.82
CA PRO A 96 -39.04 -11.91 -32.51
C PRO A 96 -40.24 -12.66 -31.85
N GLU A 97 -40.06 -13.02 -30.56
CA GLU A 97 -41.03 -12.93 -29.44
C GLU A 97 -41.35 -14.21 -28.61
N ASP A 98 -41.21 -13.99 -27.29
CA ASP A 98 -41.92 -14.49 -26.10
C ASP A 98 -41.87 -15.96 -25.57
N ASP A 99 -41.23 -16.03 -24.40
CA ASP A 99 -41.52 -16.80 -23.16
C ASP A 99 -43.04 -17.05 -22.87
N PRO A 100 -43.48 -17.99 -21.97
CA PRO A 100 -42.91 -18.12 -20.61
C PRO A 100 -42.97 -19.49 -19.84
N ALA A 101 -42.07 -19.59 -18.85
CA ALA A 101 -42.25 -20.05 -17.45
C ALA A 101 -42.76 -21.48 -17.04
N ALA A 102 -41.97 -22.09 -16.13
CA ALA A 102 -42.36 -22.83 -14.89
C ALA A 102 -43.19 -24.16 -15.00
N THR A 103 -43.16 -25.17 -14.11
CA THR A 103 -42.39 -25.63 -12.90
C THR A 103 -42.71 -27.15 -12.70
N THR A 104 -42.30 -27.98 -11.72
CA THR A 104 -41.76 -27.87 -10.33
C THR A 104 -41.10 -29.21 -9.89
N GLY A 105 -40.30 -29.22 -8.81
CA GLY A 105 -39.99 -30.43 -7.98
C GLY A 105 -38.72 -31.21 -8.39
N GLU A 106 -37.57 -31.04 -7.72
CA GLU A 106 -37.11 -31.63 -6.43
C GLU A 106 -36.56 -33.08 -6.45
N ARG A 107 -35.25 -33.17 -6.18
CA ARG A 107 -34.62 -34.02 -5.13
C ARG A 107 -34.57 -35.55 -5.34
N GLY A 108 -33.37 -36.18 -5.41
CA GLY A 108 -33.33 -37.65 -5.25
C GLY A 108 -32.07 -38.53 -5.23
N ASN A 109 -30.86 -38.09 -5.62
CA ASN A 109 -29.57 -38.81 -5.36
C ASN A 109 -29.28 -40.17 -6.08
N ALA A 110 -27.98 -40.52 -6.12
CA ALA A 110 -27.35 -41.83 -6.33
C ALA A 110 -27.33 -42.54 -7.72
N VAL A 111 -26.15 -42.50 -8.36
CA VAL A 111 -25.42 -43.61 -9.03
C VAL A 111 -26.12 -44.42 -10.14
N ASN A 112 -25.74 -44.15 -11.41
CA ASN A 112 -24.89 -45.10 -12.15
C ASN A 112 -24.23 -44.49 -13.40
N VAL A 113 -23.20 -45.17 -13.90
CA VAL A 113 -22.46 -44.83 -15.14
C VAL A 113 -23.13 -45.49 -16.35
N PRO A 114 -23.18 -44.79 -17.50
CA PRO A 114 -23.05 -45.44 -18.80
C PRO A 114 -21.84 -44.91 -19.57
N GLU A 115 -20.94 -45.81 -19.91
CA GLU A 115 -19.82 -45.60 -20.83
C GLU A 115 -20.36 -45.46 -22.27
N VAL A 116 -20.15 -44.31 -22.91
CA VAL A 116 -20.55 -44.07 -24.31
C VAL A 116 -19.41 -43.35 -25.04
N CYS A 117 -19.11 -43.83 -26.24
CA CYS A 117 -17.96 -43.42 -27.06
C CYS A 117 -17.84 -41.91 -27.28
N GLY A 118 -17.00 -41.24 -26.48
CA GLY A 118 -16.40 -39.96 -26.83
C GLY A 118 -15.37 -40.16 -27.93
N GLY A 119 -15.82 -40.30 -29.17
CA GLY A 119 -14.94 -40.31 -30.34
C GLY A 119 -14.17 -39.00 -30.39
N ALA A 120 -12.83 -39.09 -30.31
CA ALA A 120 -11.97 -37.92 -30.35
C ALA A 120 -11.87 -37.38 -31.78
N GLU A 121 -12.95 -36.72 -32.24
CA GLU A 121 -12.82 -35.72 -33.29
C GLU A 121 -11.85 -34.66 -32.77
N THR A 122 -10.61 -34.71 -33.26
CA THR A 122 -9.68 -33.60 -33.14
C THR A 122 -10.20 -32.48 -34.02
N CYS A 123 -11.17 -31.71 -33.51
CA CYS A 123 -11.56 -30.44 -34.09
C CYS A 123 -10.28 -29.66 -34.36
N ALA A 124 -10.04 -29.32 -35.63
CA ALA A 124 -8.92 -28.46 -35.98
C ALA A 124 -9.16 -27.11 -35.31
N GLU A 125 -8.43 -26.82 -34.23
CA GLU A 125 -8.56 -25.58 -33.47
C GLU A 125 -8.54 -24.41 -34.44
N SER A 126 -9.57 -23.56 -34.39
CA SER A 126 -9.64 -22.45 -35.34
C SER A 126 -8.40 -21.58 -35.17
N PRO A 127 -7.82 -21.02 -36.25
CA PRO A 127 -6.75 -20.04 -36.10
C PRO A 127 -7.17 -18.83 -35.25
N ALA A 128 -8.48 -18.59 -35.07
CA ALA A 128 -9.02 -17.64 -34.09
C ALA A 128 -8.87 -18.12 -32.63
N ASP A 129 -9.14 -19.40 -32.35
CA ASP A 129 -9.05 -20.00 -31.01
C ASP A 129 -7.59 -20.12 -30.56
N ALA A 130 -6.70 -20.57 -31.45
CA ALA A 130 -5.26 -20.61 -31.20
C ALA A 130 -4.70 -19.20 -30.92
N HIS A 131 -5.19 -18.17 -31.63
CA HIS A 131 -4.82 -16.78 -31.36
C HIS A 131 -5.38 -16.28 -30.02
N ALA A 132 -6.62 -16.63 -29.64
CA ALA A 132 -7.18 -16.32 -28.33
C ALA A 132 -6.41 -16.99 -27.19
N ALA A 133 -6.02 -18.25 -27.34
CA ALA A 133 -5.19 -18.99 -26.40
C ALA A 133 -3.80 -18.35 -26.23
N LEU A 134 -3.16 -17.91 -27.32
CA LEU A 134 -1.90 -17.17 -27.27
C LEU A 134 -2.04 -15.81 -26.55
N LEU A 135 -3.10 -15.04 -26.81
CA LEU A 135 -3.35 -13.79 -26.09
C LEU A 135 -3.58 -14.02 -24.58
N HIS A 136 -4.30 -15.08 -24.22
CA HIS A 136 -4.52 -15.47 -22.83
C HIS A 136 -3.21 -15.90 -22.14
N ALA A 137 -2.37 -16.69 -22.81
CA ALA A 137 -1.05 -17.08 -22.30
C ALA A 137 -0.10 -15.87 -22.13
N VAL A 138 -0.15 -14.89 -23.04
CA VAL A 138 0.59 -13.61 -22.91
C VAL A 138 0.07 -12.79 -21.73
N ALA A 139 -1.25 -12.71 -21.53
CA ALA A 139 -1.85 -12.00 -20.39
C ALA A 139 -1.42 -12.61 -19.04
N ILE A 140 -1.49 -13.95 -18.91
CA ILE A 140 -1.00 -14.67 -17.72
C ILE A 140 0.50 -14.39 -17.51
N SER A 141 1.30 -14.43 -18.57
CA SER A 141 2.74 -14.18 -18.50
C SER A 141 3.06 -12.75 -18.04
N ALA A 142 2.28 -11.75 -18.49
CA ALA A 142 2.41 -10.37 -18.06
C ALA A 142 2.10 -10.18 -16.56
N VAL A 143 1.08 -10.86 -16.03
CA VAL A 143 0.76 -10.86 -14.58
C VAL A 143 1.88 -11.54 -13.77
N GLN A 144 2.40 -12.68 -14.23
CA GLN A 144 3.52 -13.34 -13.55
C GLN A 144 4.79 -12.46 -13.55
N LEU A 145 5.04 -11.70 -14.62
CA LEU A 145 6.17 -10.76 -14.69
C LEU A 145 5.98 -9.53 -13.77
N SER A 146 4.76 -8.99 -13.64
CA SER A 146 4.49 -7.87 -12.73
C SER A 146 4.57 -8.29 -11.27
N GLU A 147 4.10 -9.49 -10.91
CA GLU A 147 4.33 -10.07 -9.59
C GLU A 147 5.80 -10.28 -9.29
N ARG A 148 6.57 -10.85 -10.22
CA ARG A 148 8.01 -11.09 -10.05
C ARG A 148 8.78 -9.77 -9.91
N SER A 149 8.41 -8.72 -10.65
CA SER A 149 9.04 -7.40 -10.51
C SER A 149 8.70 -6.73 -9.17
N LEU A 150 7.46 -6.84 -8.69
CA LEU A 150 7.04 -6.35 -7.37
C LEU A 150 7.76 -7.09 -6.22
N ARG A 151 7.99 -8.41 -6.37
CA ARG A 151 8.82 -9.17 -5.44
C ARG A 151 10.27 -8.66 -5.49
N LEU A 152 10.86 -8.47 -6.67
CA LEU A 152 12.23 -7.97 -6.82
C LEU A 152 12.42 -6.55 -6.26
N THR A 153 11.46 -5.63 -6.39
CA THR A 153 11.57 -4.30 -5.77
C THR A 153 11.50 -4.39 -4.25
N ARG A 154 10.61 -5.23 -3.68
CA ARG A 154 10.55 -5.49 -2.23
C ARG A 154 11.86 -6.09 -1.69
N TRP A 155 12.51 -6.97 -2.43
CA TRP A 155 13.81 -7.56 -2.05
C TRP A 155 14.98 -6.58 -2.24
N ARG A 156 14.91 -5.65 -3.20
CA ARG A 156 15.89 -4.55 -3.32
C ARG A 156 15.78 -3.50 -2.22
N GLY A 157 14.59 -3.35 -1.62
CA GLY A 157 14.37 -2.53 -0.42
C GLY A 157 14.71 -3.22 0.89
N TRP A 158 15.27 -4.45 0.86
CA TRP A 158 15.69 -5.16 2.07
C TRP A 158 17.12 -4.76 2.47
N PRO A 159 17.38 -4.41 3.74
CA PRO A 159 18.71 -3.96 4.17
C PRO A 159 19.75 -5.08 4.03
N SER A 160 20.97 -4.70 3.65
CA SER A 160 22.09 -5.63 3.45
C SER A 160 22.42 -6.42 4.73
N SER A 161 23.16 -7.53 4.58
CA SER A 161 23.50 -8.36 5.75
C SER A 161 24.42 -7.65 6.74
N THR A 162 25.22 -6.69 6.28
CA THR A 162 26.01 -5.78 7.12
C THR A 162 25.11 -4.80 7.86
N GLU A 163 24.26 -4.03 7.17
CA GLU A 163 23.33 -3.09 7.81
C GLU A 163 22.44 -3.74 8.89
N ARG A 164 22.05 -5.00 8.69
CA ARG A 164 21.29 -5.76 9.69
C ARG A 164 22.18 -6.14 10.89
N ALA A 165 23.41 -6.61 10.65
CA ALA A 165 24.36 -6.92 11.72
C ALA A 165 24.70 -5.67 12.55
N ASP A 166 24.94 -4.54 11.91
CA ASP A 166 25.22 -3.25 12.56
C ASP A 166 24.05 -2.83 13.46
N LYS A 167 22.82 -2.85 12.93
CA LYS A 167 21.59 -2.56 13.71
C LYS A 167 21.37 -3.52 14.87
N TYR A 168 21.69 -4.81 14.72
CA TYR A 168 21.65 -5.76 15.84
C TYR A 168 22.73 -5.48 16.89
N ALA A 169 23.93 -5.05 16.49
CA ALA A 169 25.00 -4.68 17.41
C ALA A 169 24.67 -3.39 18.19
N ASP A 170 24.05 -2.40 17.53
CA ASP A 170 23.58 -1.17 18.18
C ASP A 170 22.45 -1.45 19.19
N LEU A 171 21.41 -2.21 18.79
CA LEU A 171 20.33 -2.61 19.70
C LEU A 171 20.83 -3.47 20.86
N ALA A 172 21.81 -4.35 20.64
CA ALA A 172 22.43 -5.11 21.71
C ALA A 172 23.20 -4.21 22.70
N ARG A 173 23.84 -3.14 22.21
CA ARG A 173 24.50 -2.14 23.05
C ARG A 173 23.48 -1.37 23.90
N GLU A 174 22.40 -0.88 23.30
CA GLU A 174 21.31 -0.19 24.00
C GLU A 174 20.67 -1.08 25.09
N VAL A 175 20.39 -2.35 24.79
CA VAL A 175 19.84 -3.31 25.76
C VAL A 175 20.82 -3.56 26.93
N CYS A 176 22.12 -3.66 26.66
CA CYS A 176 23.15 -3.77 27.69
C CYS A 176 23.25 -2.47 28.53
N GLU A 177 23.19 -1.29 27.93
CA GLU A 177 23.23 -0.01 28.64
C GLU A 177 22.00 0.23 29.52
N LEU A 178 20.80 -0.11 29.02
CA LEU A 178 19.54 -0.08 29.76
C LEU A 178 19.56 -1.09 30.92
N ARG A 179 20.05 -2.31 30.69
CA ARG A 179 20.23 -3.30 31.75
C ARG A 179 21.20 -2.80 32.82
N ASN A 180 22.36 -2.28 32.41
CA ASN A 180 23.37 -1.75 33.33
C ASN A 180 22.89 -0.50 34.08
N SER A 181 21.99 0.32 33.51
CA SER A 181 21.37 1.44 34.24
C SER A 181 20.32 0.97 35.25
N LEU A 182 19.50 -0.02 34.89
CA LEU A 182 18.53 -0.66 35.77
C LEU A 182 19.20 -1.38 36.95
N GLU A 183 20.27 -2.15 36.71
CA GLU A 183 21.06 -2.80 37.76
C GLU A 183 21.71 -1.76 38.70
N ARG A 184 22.25 -0.65 38.17
CA ARG A 184 22.77 0.48 39.00
C ARG A 184 21.67 1.15 39.83
N LEU A 185 20.47 1.34 39.28
CA LEU A 185 19.32 1.89 40.03
C LEU A 185 18.85 0.93 41.12
N GLN A 186 18.81 -0.38 40.84
CA GLN A 186 18.47 -1.41 41.83
C GLN A 186 19.53 -1.48 42.95
N SER A 187 20.83 -1.41 42.64
CA SER A 187 21.89 -1.39 43.65
C SER A 187 21.80 -0.17 44.58
N ARG A 188 21.53 1.03 44.02
CA ARG A 188 21.30 2.24 44.83
C ARG A 188 20.07 2.09 45.72
N HIS A 189 18.94 1.68 45.15
CA HIS A 189 17.70 1.47 45.90
C HIS A 189 17.80 0.33 46.92
N ALA A 190 18.68 -0.65 46.73
CA ALA A 190 18.94 -1.70 47.72
C ALA A 190 19.67 -1.13 48.95
N GLY A 191 20.64 -0.23 48.77
CA GLY A 191 21.28 0.50 49.86
C GLY A 191 20.30 1.39 50.62
N GLU A 192 19.57 2.25 49.91
CA GLU A 192 18.56 3.15 50.50
C GLU A 192 17.40 2.38 51.17
N SER A 193 16.97 1.26 50.57
CA SER A 193 15.88 0.44 51.11
C SER A 193 16.31 -0.51 52.24
N ALA A 194 17.61 -0.62 52.54
CA ALA A 194 18.10 -1.33 53.73
C ALA A 194 17.82 -0.53 55.01
N GLU A 195 17.66 0.78 54.95
CA GLU A 195 17.18 1.58 56.08
C GLU A 195 15.64 1.57 56.17
N ALA A 196 14.95 1.58 55.01
CA ALA A 196 13.49 1.57 54.92
C ALA A 196 12.87 0.16 55.08
N HIS A 197 13.26 -0.57 56.14
CA HIS A 197 12.84 -1.95 56.41
C HIS A 197 11.31 -2.11 56.53
N GLY A 198 10.72 -2.84 55.59
CA GLY A 198 9.29 -3.17 55.57
C GLY A 198 8.85 -3.74 54.23
N GLY A 199 8.95 -5.07 54.09
CA GLY A 199 8.78 -5.85 52.87
C GLY A 199 7.39 -5.85 52.23
N GLY A 200 6.90 -4.67 51.83
CA GLY A 200 5.75 -4.50 50.95
C GLY A 200 6.16 -3.76 49.68
N SER A 201 5.39 -3.99 48.60
CA SER A 201 5.57 -3.31 47.31
C SER A 201 5.74 -1.79 47.45
N TRP A 202 6.48 -1.18 46.53
CA TRP A 202 6.68 0.27 46.45
C TRP A 202 5.34 1.03 46.50
N THR A 203 4.31 0.56 45.78
CA THR A 203 2.95 1.13 45.82
C THR A 203 2.39 1.13 47.25
N SER A 204 2.53 0.03 47.99
CA SER A 204 2.14 -0.08 49.40
C SER A 204 3.00 0.76 50.35
N ARG A 205 4.26 1.08 50.00
CA ARG A 205 5.09 2.04 50.77
C ARG A 205 4.61 3.47 50.53
N VAL A 206 4.46 3.91 49.28
CA VAL A 206 3.98 5.27 48.94
C VAL A 206 2.54 5.49 49.43
N ARG A 207 1.62 4.52 49.25
CA ARG A 207 0.24 4.59 49.76
C ARG A 207 0.20 4.81 51.28
N ARG A 208 1.08 4.13 52.04
CA ARG A 208 1.20 4.34 53.50
C ARG A 208 1.78 5.72 53.84
N ALA A 209 2.76 6.22 53.09
CA ALA A 209 3.30 7.57 53.27
C ALA A 209 2.24 8.66 53.05
N VAL A 210 1.53 8.61 51.91
CA VAL A 210 0.45 9.57 51.58
C VAL A 210 -0.69 9.52 52.60
N CYS A 211 -1.09 8.33 53.07
CA CYS A 211 -2.09 8.19 54.12
C CYS A 211 -1.62 8.73 55.49
N ARG A 212 -0.34 8.55 55.86
CA ARG A 212 0.25 9.15 57.08
C ARG A 212 0.25 10.68 56.98
N TYR A 213 0.72 11.24 55.87
CA TYR A 213 0.72 12.67 55.59
C TYR A 213 -0.68 13.30 55.65
N ARG A 214 -1.67 12.71 54.95
CA ARG A 214 -3.09 13.12 55.02
C ARG A 214 -3.72 12.96 56.41
N ARG A 215 -3.20 12.08 57.28
CA ARG A 215 -3.64 11.96 58.68
C ARG A 215 -2.99 13.03 59.56
N ALA A 216 -1.69 13.26 59.40
CA ALA A 216 -0.95 14.30 60.13
C ALA A 216 -1.53 15.70 59.88
N ARG A 217 -1.80 16.06 58.61
CA ARG A 217 -2.41 17.36 58.27
C ARG A 217 -3.83 17.55 58.83
N ARG A 218 -4.66 16.50 58.88
CA ARG A 218 -5.96 16.56 59.57
C ARG A 218 -5.80 16.71 61.08
N HIS A 219 -4.84 16.02 61.68
CA HIS A 219 -4.53 16.18 63.11
C HIS A 219 -3.96 17.56 63.45
N TRP A 220 -3.25 18.24 62.54
CA TRP A 220 -2.82 19.63 62.72
C TRP A 220 -4.02 20.55 62.89
N VAL A 221 -4.90 20.59 61.87
CA VAL A 221 -6.12 21.42 61.88
C VAL A 221 -6.96 21.11 63.11
N GLN A 222 -7.33 19.84 63.32
CA GLN A 222 -8.15 19.45 64.48
C GLN A 222 -7.54 19.83 65.84
N ARG A 223 -6.21 19.76 66.02
CA ARG A 223 -5.56 20.17 67.27
C ARG A 223 -5.50 21.68 67.42
N LYS A 224 -5.29 22.42 66.32
CA LYS A 224 -5.31 23.88 66.30
C LYS A 224 -6.70 24.40 66.66
N ASP A 225 -7.73 23.88 66.01
CA ASP A 225 -9.14 24.24 66.28
C ASP A 225 -9.50 23.96 67.75
N TRP A 226 -9.18 22.77 68.26
CA TRP A 226 -9.42 22.43 69.67
C TRP A 226 -8.62 23.30 70.64
N ALA A 227 -7.37 23.64 70.34
CA ALA A 227 -6.58 24.55 71.17
C ALA A 227 -7.18 25.96 71.20
N MET A 228 -7.64 26.49 70.05
CA MET A 228 -8.31 27.78 69.99
C MET A 228 -9.61 27.79 70.80
N CYS A 229 -10.47 26.78 70.67
CA CYS A 229 -11.71 26.70 71.46
C CYS A 229 -11.45 26.52 72.97
N LEU A 230 -10.35 25.85 73.36
CA LEU A 230 -9.94 25.77 74.77
C LEU A 230 -9.42 27.12 75.29
N LEU A 231 -8.71 27.89 74.47
CA LEU A 231 -8.24 29.24 74.80
C LEU A 231 -9.43 30.21 74.93
N GLU A 232 -10.40 30.17 74.02
CA GLU A 232 -11.65 30.94 74.11
C GLU A 232 -12.43 30.60 75.40
N ALA A 233 -12.62 29.32 75.69
CA ALA A 233 -13.36 28.86 76.86
C ALA A 233 -12.65 29.12 78.21
N THR A 234 -11.33 29.34 78.21
CA THR A 234 -10.56 29.66 79.43
C THR A 234 -10.27 31.15 79.60
N ALA A 235 -10.25 31.92 78.52
CA ALA A 235 -10.12 33.38 78.55
C ALA A 235 -11.43 34.09 78.90
N GLY A 236 -12.57 33.57 78.44
CA GLY A 236 -13.85 34.27 78.48
C GLY A 236 -13.79 35.63 77.76
N ASP A 237 -14.57 36.60 78.23
CA ASP A 237 -14.62 37.94 77.62
C ASP A 237 -13.39 38.82 77.94
N ALA A 238 -12.45 38.35 78.78
CA ALA A 238 -11.33 39.17 79.27
C ALA A 238 -10.18 39.31 78.27
N HIS A 239 -9.91 38.27 77.47
CA HIS A 239 -8.78 38.20 76.54
C HIS A 239 -9.19 37.51 75.24
N THR A 240 -8.61 37.92 74.11
CA THR A 240 -8.74 37.13 72.87
C THR A 240 -7.93 35.83 73.00
N PRO A 241 -8.28 34.73 72.28
CA PRO A 241 -7.53 33.47 72.38
C PRO A 241 -6.05 33.61 71.98
N LEU A 242 -5.70 34.59 71.14
CA LEU A 242 -4.30 34.91 70.80
C LEU A 242 -3.56 35.58 71.98
N GLN A 243 -4.23 36.45 72.73
CA GLN A 243 -3.67 37.03 73.97
C GLN A 243 -3.54 35.97 75.06
N ALA A 244 -4.53 35.08 75.20
CA ALA A 244 -4.48 33.96 76.12
C ALA A 244 -3.35 32.97 75.77
N ALA A 245 -3.14 32.68 74.49
CA ALA A 245 -2.01 31.87 74.02
C ALA A 245 -0.66 32.49 74.45
N ALA A 246 -0.46 33.78 74.20
CA ALA A 246 0.76 34.50 74.59
C ALA A 246 0.98 34.49 76.13
N LEU A 247 -0.07 34.71 76.92
CA LEU A 247 -0.02 34.66 78.39
C LEU A 247 0.31 33.26 78.93
N LEU A 248 -0.10 32.20 78.22
CA LEU A 248 0.19 30.80 78.55
C LEU A 248 1.51 30.29 77.93
N GLY A 249 2.26 31.13 77.21
CA GLY A 249 3.52 30.75 76.55
C GLY A 249 3.34 29.83 75.33
N CYS A 250 2.14 29.78 74.74
CA CYS A 250 1.86 29.01 73.54
C CYS A 250 2.26 29.79 72.28
N THR A 251 3.23 29.26 71.52
CA THR A 251 3.62 29.79 70.21
C THR A 251 2.60 29.44 69.13
N THR A 252 2.16 30.42 68.34
CA THR A 252 1.31 30.19 67.16
C THR A 252 2.11 29.71 65.95
N ASP A 253 1.42 29.07 64.99
CA ASP A 253 1.96 28.69 63.68
C ASP A 253 2.71 29.85 62.99
N ALA A 254 2.17 31.08 63.09
CA ALA A 254 2.73 32.28 62.45
C ALA A 254 4.03 32.75 63.12
N GLU A 255 4.11 32.73 64.46
CA GLU A 255 5.32 33.07 65.21
C GLU A 255 6.44 32.02 65.02
N ALA A 256 6.06 30.75 64.82
CA ALA A 256 6.98 29.70 64.42
C ALA A 256 7.45 29.81 62.96
N GLY A 257 6.88 30.73 62.17
CA GLY A 257 7.18 30.89 60.74
C GLY A 257 6.67 29.74 59.87
N VAL A 258 5.66 28.98 60.32
CA VAL A 258 5.16 27.79 59.63
C VAL A 258 3.71 27.97 59.21
N SER A 259 3.44 27.77 57.92
CA SER A 259 2.09 27.85 57.35
C SER A 259 1.58 26.46 57.01
N PHE A 260 0.28 26.22 57.29
CA PHE A 260 -0.37 24.99 56.85
C PHE A 260 -0.38 24.90 55.32
N GLU A 261 -0.60 26.00 54.60
CA GLU A 261 -0.70 25.99 53.14
C GLU A 261 0.68 25.85 52.49
N ASP A 262 1.69 26.57 52.96
CA ASP A 262 3.04 26.53 52.37
C ASP A 262 3.76 25.19 52.63
N THR A 263 3.38 24.46 53.68
CA THR A 263 3.83 23.08 53.94
C THR A 263 3.05 22.01 53.16
N ALA A 264 2.22 22.39 52.19
CA ALA A 264 1.44 21.46 51.39
C ALA A 264 2.26 20.84 50.23
N VAL A 265 2.75 19.61 50.45
CA VAL A 265 3.28 18.76 49.39
C VAL A 265 2.19 18.48 48.34
N ALA A 266 2.34 19.06 47.15
CA ALA A 266 1.50 18.78 45.99
C ALA A 266 1.83 17.39 45.41
N LEU A 267 0.86 16.48 45.41
CA LEU A 267 1.03 15.10 44.94
C LEU A 267 0.52 14.94 43.50
N PRO A 268 1.31 14.41 42.54
CA PRO A 268 0.90 14.30 41.14
C PRO A 268 -0.39 13.50 40.91
N ALA A 269 -1.30 14.05 40.11
CA ALA A 269 -2.56 13.40 39.72
C ALA A 269 -2.45 11.98 39.10
N PRO A 270 -1.40 11.57 38.35
CA PRO A 270 -1.25 10.16 37.95
C PRO A 270 -0.95 9.25 39.14
N LEU A 271 0.04 9.57 39.98
CA LEU A 271 0.40 8.82 41.18
C LEU A 271 -0.80 8.66 42.14
N MET A 272 -1.63 9.70 42.26
CA MET A 272 -2.85 9.62 43.08
C MET A 272 -3.91 8.65 42.51
N ARG A 273 -4.00 8.51 41.18
CA ARG A 273 -4.88 7.52 40.53
C ARG A 273 -4.33 6.10 40.68
N GLU A 274 -3.05 5.88 40.40
CA GLU A 274 -2.37 4.57 40.52
C GLU A 274 -2.51 3.95 41.92
N LEU A 275 -2.38 4.77 42.97
CA LEU A 275 -2.48 4.32 44.36
C LEU A 275 -3.94 4.14 44.84
N ASN A 276 -4.94 4.41 43.98
CA ASN A 276 -6.35 4.49 44.33
C ASN A 276 -6.58 5.44 45.54
N LEU A 277 -5.96 6.63 45.46
CA LEU A 277 -6.00 7.69 46.48
C LEU A 277 -6.53 9.04 45.95
N SER A 278 -6.83 9.14 44.65
CA SER A 278 -7.62 10.22 44.06
C SER A 278 -8.93 10.37 44.84
N GLN A 279 -9.23 11.59 45.27
CA GLN A 279 -10.43 11.86 46.05
C GLN A 279 -11.69 11.64 45.22
N ARG A 280 -12.70 11.05 45.88
CA ARG A 280 -14.09 11.48 45.72
C ARG A 280 -14.27 12.75 46.54
#